data_AF-A0A7C3Y9J8-F1
#
_entry.id   AF-A0A7C3Y9J8-F1
#
_cell.length_a   1.000
_cell.length_b   1.000
_cell.length_c   1.000
_cell.angle_alpha   90.00
_cell.angle_beta   90.00
_cell.angle_gamma   90.00
#
_symmetry.space_group_name_H-M   'P 1'
#
loop_
_entity.id
_entity.type
_entity.pdbx_description
1 polymer ?
#
loop_
_entity_poly.entity_id
_entity_poly.type
_entity_poly.pdbx_seq_one_letter_code
_entity_poly.pdbx_strand_id
1 'polypeptide(L)' 'MIQVCYNIEEFNTREREIRSLLKASREIACKKLLVITWDYEDEIEVENRRIEFIPLWRWLLRVS' A
#
# COMPACT_ATOMS: atom_id res chain seq x y z
N MET A 1 -2.48 7.75 3.58
CA MET A 1 -3.56 7.23 2.69
C MET A 1 -3.64 5.73 2.89
N ILE A 2 -4.85 5.15 2.94
CA ILE A 2 -5.06 3.70 3.06
C ILE A 2 -5.66 3.21 1.76
N GLN A 3 -5.04 2.21 1.13
CA GLN A 3 -5.58 1.52 -0.04
C GLN A 3 -5.79 0.05 0.31
N VAL A 4 -6.85 -0.57 -0.18
CA VAL A 4 -7.17 -1.98 0.08
C VAL A 4 -7.10 -2.74 -1.24
N CYS A 5 -6.31 -3.82 -1.29
CA CYS A 5 -6.13 -4.66 -2.46
C CYS A 5 -6.39 -6.12 -2.10
N TYR A 6 -7.23 -6.81 -2.88
CA TYR A 6 -7.62 -8.20 -2.61
C TYR A 6 -6.60 -9.23 -3.11
N ASN A 7 -5.96 -8.98 -4.27
CA ASN A 7 -5.00 -9.92 -4.85
C ASN A 7 -3.75 -9.20 -5.34
N ILE A 8 -2.59 -9.56 -4.77
CA ILE A 8 -1.29 -9.00 -5.15
C ILE A 8 -0.63 -9.80 -6.28
N GLU A 9 -1.09 -11.00 -6.61
CA GLU A 9 -0.46 -11.84 -7.64
C GLU A 9 -0.75 -11.40 -9.08
N GLU A 10 -1.76 -10.55 -9.33
CA GLU A 10 -1.97 -9.85 -10.62
C GLU A 10 -1.00 -8.65 -10.81
N PHE A 11 0.26 -8.86 -10.47
CA PHE A 11 1.30 -7.84 -10.33
C PHE A 11 1.89 -7.35 -11.66
N ASN A 12 1.42 -7.81 -12.82
CA ASN A 12 1.65 -7.08 -14.08
C ASN A 12 0.99 -5.68 -14.06
N THR A 13 0.05 -5.46 -13.13
CA THR A 13 -0.60 -4.17 -12.84
C THR A 13 0.12 -3.36 -11.75
N ARG A 14 1.15 -3.94 -11.09
CA ARG A 14 1.88 -3.39 -9.93
C ARG A 14 2.38 -1.98 -10.16
N GLU A 15 3.10 -1.75 -11.26
CA GLU A 15 3.71 -0.44 -11.48
C GLU A 15 2.67 0.65 -11.72
N ARG A 16 1.54 0.33 -12.37
CA ARG A 16 0.53 1.32 -12.71
C ARG A 16 -0.28 1.74 -11.49
N GLU A 17 -0.62 0.78 -10.64
CA GLU A 17 -1.29 1.03 -9.37
C GLU A 17 -0.37 1.78 -8.40
N ILE A 18 0.89 1.36 -8.26
CA ILE A 18 1.88 2.07 -7.43
C ILE A 18 2.11 3.49 -7.97
N ARG A 19 2.22 3.70 -9.29
CA ARG A 19 2.34 5.05 -9.87
C ARG A 19 1.12 5.91 -9.58
N SER A 20 -0.09 5.35 -9.66
CA SER A 20 -1.33 6.07 -9.37
C SER A 20 -1.43 6.43 -7.89
N LEU A 21 -1.04 5.50 -7.01
CA LEU A 21 -0.94 5.70 -5.57
C LEU A 21 0.09 6.79 -5.22
N LEU A 22 1.27 6.74 -5.84
CA LEU A 22 2.32 7.75 -5.66
C LEU A 22 1.89 9.12 -6.18
N LYS A 23 1.20 9.17 -7.34
CA LYS A 23 0.63 10.42 -7.88
C LYS A 23 -0.37 11.04 -6.91
N ALA A 24 -1.34 10.27 -6.44
CA ALA A 24 -2.30 10.72 -5.43
C ALA A 24 -1.58 11.19 -4.15
N SER A 25 -0.60 10.41 -3.68
CA SER A 25 0.22 10.75 -2.50
C SER A 25 0.96 12.08 -2.62
N ARG A 26 1.42 12.44 -3.84
CA ARG A 26 2.07 13.73 -4.11
C ARG A 26 1.08 14.89 -4.02
N GLU A 27 -0.11 14.73 -4.61
CA GLU A 27 -1.16 15.76 -4.60
C GLU A 27 -1.64 16.08 -3.17
N ILE A 28 -1.68 15.08 -2.28
CA ILE A 28 -2.13 15.25 -0.89
C ILE A 28 -0.98 15.40 0.12
N ALA A 29 0.27 15.57 -0.34
CA ALA A 29 1.49 15.67 0.48
C ALA A 29 1.63 14.58 1.57
N CYS A 30 1.10 13.38 1.32
CA CYS A 30 1.19 12.26 2.27
C CYS A 30 2.51 11.52 2.04
N LYS A 31 3.23 11.21 3.12
CA LYS A 31 4.51 10.47 3.08
C LYS A 31 4.38 9.01 3.53
N LYS A 32 3.29 8.67 4.21
CA LYS A 32 2.99 7.32 4.72
C LYS A 32 1.85 6.70 3.92
N LEU A 33 2.16 5.63 3.21
CA LEU A 33 1.22 4.88 2.41
C LEU A 33 1.05 3.51 3.06
N LEU A 34 -0.22 3.14 3.28
CA LEU A 34 -0.58 1.85 3.84
C LEU A 34 -1.46 1.11 2.82
N VAL A 35 -1.06 -0.10 2.46
CA VAL A 35 -1.81 -0.99 1.60
C VAL A 35 -2.25 -2.20 2.42
N ILE A 36 -3.55 -2.42 2.53
CA ILE A 36 -4.11 -3.59 3.20
C ILE A 36 -4.31 -4.70 2.18
N THR A 37 -3.78 -5.88 2.49
CA THR A 37 -3.74 -7.05 1.61
C THR A 37 -4.48 -8.22 2.25
N TRP A 38 -4.68 -9.33 1.53
CA TRP A 38 -5.26 -10.52 2.14
C TRP A 38 -4.26 -11.24 3.07
N ASP A 39 -3.07 -11.53 2.55
CA ASP A 39 -2.03 -12.33 3.21
C ASP A 39 -0.59 -11.83 2.96
N TYR A 40 -0.39 -10.88 2.04
CA TYR A 40 0.92 -10.34 1.68
C TYR A 40 1.41 -9.25 2.63
N GLU A 41 2.67 -9.35 3.08
CA GLU A 41 3.31 -8.36 3.94
C GLU A 41 4.65 -7.95 3.34
N ASP A 42 4.87 -6.65 3.23
CA ASP A 42 6.08 -6.09 2.63
C ASP A 42 6.25 -4.62 3.01
N GLU A 43 7.46 -4.10 2.85
CA GLU A 43 7.77 -2.69 2.99
C GLU A 43 8.69 -2.27 1.85
N ILE A 44 8.24 -1.28 1.08
CA ILE A 44 9.05 -0.70 0.01
C ILE A 44 9.20 0.80 0.21
N GLU A 45 10.38 1.29 -0.15
CA GLU A 45 10.66 2.72 -0.23
C GLU A 45 10.79 3.13 -1.69
N VAL A 46 9.97 4.10 -2.10
CA VAL A 46 9.96 4.65 -3.45
C VAL A 46 9.92 6.17 -3.34
N GLU A 47 10.93 6.85 -3.90
CA GLU A 47 11.00 8.32 -3.93
C GLU A 47 10.85 8.99 -2.54
N ASN A 48 11.58 8.50 -1.52
CA ASN A 48 11.49 8.94 -0.12
C ASN A 48 10.07 8.83 0.49
N ARG A 49 9.23 7.93 -0.05
CA ARG A 49 7.93 7.57 0.51
C ARG A 49 7.95 6.10 0.84
N ARG A 50 7.47 5.79 2.04
CA ARG A 50 7.36 4.41 2.53
C ARG A 50 5.95 3.91 2.26
N ILE A 51 5.87 2.75 1.61
CA ILE A 51 4.65 2.00 1.37
C ILE A 51 4.75 0.73 2.21
N GLU A 52 3.85 0.60 3.19
CA GLU A 52 3.73 -0.58 4.03
C GLU A 52 2.55 -1.42 3.52
N PHE A 53 2.80 -2.71 3.27
CA PHE A 53 1.76 -3.68 2.93
C PHE A 53 1.47 -4.53 4.17
N ILE A 54 0.22 -4.52 4.64
CA ILE A 54 -0.18 -5.24 5.85
C ILE A 54 -1.38 -6.15 5.53
N PRO A 55 -1.32 -7.44 5.90
CA PRO A 55 -2.48 -8.32 5.84
C PRO A 55 -3.67 -7.79 6.66
N LEU A 56 -4.88 -7.91 6.13
CA LEU A 56 -6.11 -7.39 6.74
C LEU A 56 -6.27 -7.85 8.18
N TRP A 57 -6.01 -9.13 8.45
CA TRP A 57 -6.10 -9.69 9.80
C TRP A 57 -5.11 -9.04 10.77
N ARG A 58 -3.88 -8.73 10.34
CA ARG A 58 -2.90 -7.99 11.17
C ARG A 58 -3.35 -6.57 11.43
N TRP A 59 -3.92 -5.92 10.41
CA TRP A 59 -4.44 -4.56 10.57
C TRP A 59 -5.59 -4.52 11.57
N LEU A 60 -6.57 -5.42 11.46
CA LEU A 60 -7.69 -5.51 12.38
C LEU A 60 -7.26 -5.75 13.84
N LEU A 61 -6.24 -6.59 14.06
CA LEU A 61 -5.69 -6.83 15.40
C LEU A 61 -4.96 -5.61 15.99
N ARG A 62 -4.40 -4.72 15.16
CA ARG A 62 -3.74 -3.48 15.61
C ARG A 62 -4.73 -2.37 15.97
N VAL A 63 -5.97 -2.46 15.52
CA VAL A 63 -7.04 -1.48 15.77
C VAL A 63 -7.79 -1.76 17.08
N SER A 64 -7.53 -2.93 17.71
CA SER A 64 -8.09 -3.32 19.00
C SER A 64 -7.39 -2.67 20.19
#